data_AF-A0A7K3G2Z0-F1
#
_entry.id   AF-A0A7K3G2Z0-F1
#
_cell.length_a   1.000
_cell.length_b   1.000
_cell.length_c   1.000
_cell.angle_alpha   90.00
_cell.angle_beta   90.00
_cell.angle_gamma   90.00
#
_symmetry.space_group_name_H-M   'P 1'
#
loop_
_entity.id
_entity.type
_entity.pdbx_description
1 polymer ?
#
loop_
_entity_poly.entity_id
_entity_poly.type
_entity_poly.pdbx_seq_one_letter_code
_entity_poly.pdbx_strand_id
1 'polypeptide(L)'
;LGVDAPVVARGLDGTGAIDPPPFEEPDTVGWFGSGTKPGAAGAALFVGHVDTETRPAVFYGLSAARPGAKVLVTRTDGSVAEFTVDDVQVFPREEFDATKVYGPREPGRAELRLITCGGTFDRATGAYTANVVVSAYLTG
;
A
#
# COMPACT_ATOMS: atom_id res chain seq x y z
N LEU A 1 10.89 1.46 9.48
CA LEU A 1 9.56 0.96 9.88
C LEU A 1 9.64 -0.43 10.50
N GLY A 2 10.55 -1.31 10.07
CA GLY A 2 10.74 -2.61 10.72
C GLY A 2 9.56 -3.56 10.57
N VAL A 3 8.73 -3.32 9.54
CA VAL A 3 7.58 -4.16 9.19
C VAL A 3 8.09 -5.37 8.42
N ASP A 4 7.71 -6.55 8.90
CA ASP A 4 7.86 -7.83 8.22
C ASP A 4 6.50 -8.53 8.32
N ALA A 5 5.90 -8.84 7.18
CA ALA A 5 4.48 -9.20 7.10
C ALA A 5 4.20 -10.16 5.95
N PRO A 6 3.28 -11.12 6.12
CA PRO A 6 2.81 -11.94 5.03
C PRO A 6 2.03 -11.09 4.02
N VAL A 7 2.12 -11.49 2.75
CA VAL A 7 1.38 -10.87 1.64
C VAL A 7 0.37 -11.86 1.11
N VAL A 8 -0.89 -11.45 1.00
CA VAL A 8 -1.98 -12.24 0.41
C VAL A 8 -2.53 -11.56 -0.83
N ALA A 9 -2.86 -12.34 -1.85
CA ALA A 9 -3.51 -11.81 -3.05
C ALA A 9 -4.95 -11.38 -2.73
N ARG A 10 -5.32 -10.17 -3.15
CA ARG A 10 -6.65 -9.57 -3.01
C ARG A 10 -7.22 -9.15 -4.36
N GLY A 11 -8.53 -9.09 -4.41
CA GLY A 11 -9.30 -8.56 -5.54
C GLY A 11 -9.68 -7.10 -5.33
N LEU A 12 -10.67 -6.65 -6.09
CA LEU A 12 -11.34 -5.38 -5.85
C LEU A 12 -12.64 -5.61 -5.07
N ASP A 13 -13.02 -4.65 -4.24
CA ASP A 13 -14.32 -4.60 -3.56
C ASP A 13 -15.43 -4.13 -4.51
N GLY A 14 -16.66 -4.02 -3.99
CA GLY A 14 -17.82 -3.57 -4.76
C GLY A 14 -17.76 -2.13 -5.27
N THR A 15 -16.77 -1.35 -4.84
CA THR A 15 -16.52 0.03 -5.29
C THR A 15 -15.36 0.12 -6.29
N GLY A 16 -14.68 -0.99 -6.57
CA GLY A 16 -13.51 -1.04 -7.44
C GLY A 16 -12.20 -0.65 -6.75
N ALA A 17 -12.19 -0.48 -5.42
CA ALA A 17 -10.97 -0.32 -4.65
C ALA A 17 -10.36 -1.69 -4.32
N ILE A 18 -9.07 -1.77 -3.99
CA ILE A 18 -8.46 -3.05 -3.58
C ILE A 18 -9.03 -3.45 -2.22
N ASP A 19 -9.58 -4.66 -2.15
CA ASP A 19 -10.15 -5.20 -0.92
C ASP A 19 -9.04 -5.48 0.10
N PRO A 20 -8.97 -4.75 1.24
CA PRO A 20 -7.91 -4.94 2.21
C PRO A 20 -8.01 -6.31 2.91
N PRO A 21 -6.94 -6.77 3.59
CA PRO A 21 -7.03 -7.95 4.45
C PRO A 21 -8.14 -7.80 5.52
N PRO A 22 -8.72 -8.91 6.02
CA PRO A 22 -9.70 -8.85 7.12
C PRO A 22 -9.10 -8.16 8.36
N PHE A 23 -9.93 -7.50 9.16
CA PHE A 23 -9.46 -6.84 10.39
C PHE A 23 -8.95 -7.84 11.45
N GLU A 24 -9.33 -9.12 11.33
CA GLU A 24 -8.82 -10.25 12.10
C GLU A 24 -7.37 -10.60 11.74
N GLU A 25 -6.87 -10.12 10.60
CA GLU A 25 -5.50 -10.28 10.11
C GLU A 25 -4.74 -8.93 10.05
N PRO A 26 -4.61 -8.21 11.18
CA PRO A 26 -4.09 -6.84 11.19
C PRO A 26 -2.61 -6.73 10.79
N ASP A 27 -1.85 -7.83 10.82
CA ASP A 27 -0.44 -7.87 10.46
C ASP A 27 -0.20 -8.33 9.01
N THR A 28 -1.27 -8.50 8.22
CA THR A 28 -1.19 -8.98 6.83
C THR A 28 -1.26 -7.80 5.84
N VAL A 29 -0.53 -7.89 4.73
CA VAL A 29 -0.64 -6.97 3.60
C VAL A 29 -1.40 -7.60 2.44
N GLY A 30 -2.34 -6.87 1.86
CA GLY A 30 -3.06 -7.29 0.65
C GLY A 30 -2.38 -6.77 -0.60
N TRP A 31 -2.07 -7.64 -1.56
CA TRP A 31 -1.57 -7.26 -2.89
C TRP A 31 -2.68 -7.43 -3.94
N PHE A 32 -2.86 -6.46 -4.83
CA PHE A 32 -3.81 -6.60 -5.94
C PHE A 32 -3.33 -7.63 -6.96
N GLY A 33 -3.80 -8.87 -6.83
CA GLY A 33 -3.25 -10.03 -7.53
C GLY A 33 -3.53 -10.07 -9.05
N SER A 34 -4.57 -9.39 -9.51
CA SER A 34 -4.91 -9.27 -10.93
C SER A 34 -4.16 -8.13 -11.64
N GLY A 35 -3.36 -7.34 -10.90
CA GLY A 35 -2.61 -6.20 -11.41
C GLY A 35 -1.16 -6.50 -11.78
N THR A 36 -0.32 -5.46 -11.74
CA THR A 36 1.11 -5.59 -12.00
C THR A 36 1.78 -6.43 -10.91
N LYS A 37 2.56 -7.43 -11.33
CA LYS A 37 3.39 -8.23 -10.44
C LYS A 37 4.54 -7.38 -9.88
N PRO A 38 4.90 -7.50 -8.60
CA PRO A 38 6.05 -6.78 -8.04
C PRO A 38 7.33 -7.05 -8.84
N GLY A 39 7.95 -5.96 -9.31
CA GLY A 39 9.18 -5.99 -10.11
C GLY A 39 8.96 -6.04 -11.62
N ALA A 40 7.72 -6.18 -12.08
CA ALA A 40 7.37 -5.97 -13.49
C ALA A 40 7.09 -4.49 -13.77
N ALA A 41 7.22 -4.08 -15.04
CA ALA A 41 6.87 -2.73 -15.47
C ALA A 41 5.39 -2.41 -15.16
N GLY A 42 5.15 -1.21 -14.63
CA GLY A 42 3.85 -0.80 -14.08
C GLY A 42 3.89 -0.67 -12.55
N ALA A 43 2.74 -0.38 -11.95
CA ALA A 43 2.61 -0.17 -10.50
C ALA A 43 1.97 -1.39 -9.81
N ALA A 44 2.73 -2.08 -8.97
CA ALA A 44 2.18 -3.08 -8.06
C ALA A 44 1.55 -2.37 -6.85
N LEU A 45 0.35 -2.80 -6.44
CA LEU A 45 -0.45 -2.10 -5.43
C LEU A 45 -0.65 -2.97 -4.19
N PHE A 46 -0.29 -2.43 -3.03
CA PHE A 46 -0.36 -3.09 -1.74
C PHE A 46 -1.16 -2.24 -0.77
N VAL A 47 -2.11 -2.85 -0.07
CA VAL A 47 -2.98 -2.23 0.92
C VAL A 47 -2.83 -2.90 2.28
N GLY A 48 -2.95 -2.13 3.34
CA GLY A 48 -2.93 -2.63 4.71
C GLY A 48 -3.57 -1.64 5.66
N HIS A 49 -4.12 -2.14 6.76
CA HIS A 49 -4.75 -1.29 7.77
C HIS A 49 -3.72 -0.44 8.52
N VAL A 50 -4.14 0.76 8.91
CA VAL A 50 -3.36 1.62 9.81
C VAL A 50 -3.48 1.09 11.24
N ASP A 51 -4.70 0.77 11.67
CA ASP A 51 -5.01 0.14 12.94
C ASP A 51 -6.33 -0.64 12.88
N THR A 52 -6.64 -1.29 13.99
CA THR A 52 -7.95 -1.85 14.30
C THR A 52 -8.58 -1.06 15.44
N GLU A 53 -9.79 -1.42 15.85
CA GLU A 53 -10.45 -0.82 17.02
C GLU A 53 -9.62 -0.92 18.32
N THR A 54 -8.67 -1.85 18.40
CA THR A 54 -7.96 -2.17 19.65
C THR A 54 -6.44 -2.04 19.56
N ARG A 55 -5.85 -2.03 18.37
CA ARG A 55 -4.38 -2.00 18.22
C ARG A 55 -3.90 -1.45 16.87
N PRO A 56 -2.66 -0.94 16.79
CA PRO A 56 -1.95 -0.71 15.53
C PRO A 56 -1.96 -1.92 14.60
N ALA A 57 -1.97 -1.70 13.29
CA ALA A 57 -1.91 -2.72 12.25
C ALA A 57 -0.64 -2.57 11.39
N VAL A 58 -0.50 -3.40 10.34
CA VAL A 58 0.72 -3.57 9.55
C VAL A 58 1.29 -2.26 8.99
N PHE A 59 0.42 -1.30 8.66
CA PHE A 59 0.81 0.00 8.10
C PHE A 59 0.62 1.18 9.05
N TYR A 60 0.49 0.93 10.36
CA TYR A 60 0.38 1.98 11.38
C TYR A 60 1.43 3.09 11.23
N GLY A 61 2.69 2.71 10.99
CA GLY A 61 3.81 3.64 10.84
C GLY A 61 4.06 4.12 9.41
N LEU A 62 3.21 3.78 8.43
CA LEU A 62 3.54 3.97 7.01
C LEU A 62 3.78 5.45 6.64
N SER A 63 3.05 6.38 7.27
CA SER A 63 3.22 7.82 7.09
C SER A 63 4.60 8.36 7.52
N ALA A 64 5.33 7.61 8.35
CA ALA A 64 6.68 7.94 8.77
C ALA A 64 7.77 7.38 7.84
N ALA A 65 7.40 6.70 6.74
CA ALA A 65 8.34 6.32 5.69
C ALA A 65 9.07 7.55 5.14
N ARG A 66 10.28 7.35 4.62
CA ARG A 66 11.11 8.43 4.09
C ARG A 66 11.65 8.04 2.71
N PRO A 67 11.81 9.00 1.79
CA PRO A 67 12.56 8.79 0.57
C PRO A 67 13.92 8.13 0.84
N GLY A 68 14.31 7.18 0.00
CA GLY A 68 15.52 6.37 0.18
C GLY A 68 15.36 5.13 1.06
N ALA A 69 14.25 4.99 1.80
CA ALA A 69 13.96 3.76 2.55
C ALA A 69 13.74 2.57 1.61
N LYS A 70 14.10 1.37 2.06
CA LYS A 70 13.97 0.13 1.27
C LYS A 70 12.69 -0.61 1.57
N VAL A 71 12.10 -1.22 0.54
CA VAL A 71 11.00 -2.16 0.63
C VAL A 71 11.41 -3.42 -0.12
N LEU A 72 11.42 -4.56 0.56
CA LEU A 72 11.77 -5.86 -0.02
C LEU A 72 10.49 -6.66 -0.21
N VAL A 73 10.28 -7.19 -1.42
CA VAL A 73 9.13 -8.04 -1.73
C VAL A 73 9.62 -9.39 -2.20
N THR A 74 9.45 -10.41 -1.37
CA THR A 74 9.70 -11.81 -1.74
C THR A 74 8.61 -12.30 -2.67
N ARG A 75 9.00 -12.75 -3.86
CA ARG A 75 8.10 -13.26 -4.90
C ARG A 75 7.91 -14.76 -4.76
N THR A 76 6.88 -15.29 -5.40
CA THR A 76 6.55 -16.73 -5.34
C THR A 76 7.60 -17.64 -5.96
N ASP A 77 8.49 -17.10 -6.80
CA ASP A 77 9.65 -17.81 -7.37
C ASP A 77 10.88 -17.82 -6.43
N GLY A 78 10.75 -17.25 -5.22
CA GLY A 78 11.81 -17.18 -4.21
C GLY A 78 12.78 -16.01 -4.37
N SER A 79 12.67 -15.24 -5.46
CA SER A 79 13.49 -14.04 -5.64
C SER A 79 12.92 -12.84 -4.90
N VAL A 80 13.77 -11.85 -4.61
CA VAL A 80 13.40 -10.62 -3.91
C VAL A 80 13.50 -9.45 -4.87
N ALA A 81 12.42 -8.67 -4.96
CA ALA A 81 12.44 -7.38 -5.63
C ALA A 81 12.70 -6.29 -4.59
N GLU A 82 13.77 -5.50 -4.77
CA GLU A 82 14.12 -4.40 -3.88
C GLU A 82 13.63 -3.08 -4.48
N PHE A 83 12.77 -2.39 -3.75
CA PHE A 83 12.29 -1.06 -4.10
C PHE A 83 12.89 0.00 -3.17
N THR A 84 13.10 1.20 -3.71
CA THR A 84 13.47 2.39 -2.96
C THR A 84 12.29 3.36 -2.93
N VAL A 85 11.92 3.83 -1.74
CA VAL A 85 10.88 4.85 -1.55
C VAL A 85 11.30 6.13 -2.24
N ASP A 86 10.40 6.63 -3.08
CA ASP A 86 10.51 7.86 -3.84
C ASP A 86 9.86 9.01 -3.06
N ASP A 87 8.60 8.82 -2.64
CA ASP A 87 7.86 9.79 -1.85
C ASP A 87 6.80 9.16 -0.94
N VAL A 88 6.24 10.01 -0.08
CA VAL A 88 5.06 9.75 0.74
C VAL A 88 4.07 10.89 0.51
N GLN A 89 2.85 10.56 0.12
CA GLN A 89 1.79 11.54 -0.14
C GLN A 89 0.57 11.22 0.71
N VAL A 90 -0.14 12.27 1.14
CA VAL A 90 -1.38 12.15 1.90
C VAL A 90 -2.51 12.77 1.08
N PHE A 91 -3.52 11.97 0.79
CA PHE A 91 -4.66 12.38 -0.02
C PHE A 91 -5.92 12.42 0.83
N PRO A 92 -6.60 13.57 0.94
CA PRO A 92 -7.94 13.62 1.53
C PRO A 92 -8.85 12.61 0.84
N ARG A 93 -9.70 11.93 1.62
CA ARG A 93 -10.57 10.86 1.09
C ARG A 93 -11.49 11.36 -0.03
N GLU A 94 -11.97 12.60 0.10
CA GLU A 94 -12.85 13.25 -0.87
C GLU A 94 -12.16 13.56 -2.21
N GLU A 95 -10.83 13.67 -2.20
CA GLU A 95 -10.01 14.01 -3.37
C GLU A 95 -9.26 12.79 -3.92
N PHE A 96 -9.50 11.60 -3.38
CA PHE A 96 -8.77 10.40 -3.74
C PHE A 96 -9.17 9.88 -5.12
N ASP A 97 -8.35 10.18 -6.12
CA ASP A 97 -8.48 9.68 -7.49
C ASP A 97 -7.61 8.44 -7.70
N ALA A 98 -8.22 7.26 -7.53
CA ALA A 98 -7.56 5.97 -7.67
C ALA A 98 -6.82 5.81 -9.02
N THR A 99 -7.36 6.36 -10.10
CA THR A 99 -6.75 6.24 -11.44
C THR A 99 -5.39 6.93 -11.48
N LYS A 100 -5.29 8.12 -10.86
CA LYS A 100 -4.04 8.88 -10.80
C LYS A 100 -3.05 8.29 -9.78
N VAL A 101 -3.56 7.85 -8.63
CA VAL A 101 -2.72 7.34 -7.54
C VAL A 101 -2.13 5.97 -7.87
N TYR A 102 -2.92 5.09 -8.50
CA TYR A 102 -2.53 3.71 -8.78
C TYR A 102 -1.77 3.54 -10.09
N GLY A 103 -1.80 4.54 -10.98
CA GLY A 103 -1.07 4.50 -12.23
C GLY A 103 0.45 4.53 -12.04
N PRO A 104 1.24 3.93 -12.96
CA PRO A 104 2.67 4.15 -13.01
C PRO A 104 2.95 5.62 -13.37
N ARG A 105 3.98 6.20 -12.75
CA ARG A 105 4.39 7.59 -13.01
C ARG A 105 5.38 7.66 -14.17
N GLU A 106 6.21 6.64 -14.34
CA GLU A 106 7.21 6.56 -15.39
C GLU A 106 6.95 5.37 -16.32
N PRO A 107 6.79 5.59 -17.64
CA PRO A 107 6.58 4.51 -18.60
C PRO A 107 7.71 3.47 -18.55
N GLY A 108 7.34 2.20 -18.45
CA GLY A 108 8.30 1.09 -18.42
C GLY A 108 9.01 0.88 -17.08
N ARG A 109 8.81 1.75 -16.07
CA ARG A 109 9.39 1.56 -14.74
C ARG A 109 8.58 0.55 -13.94
N ALA A 110 9.28 -0.28 -13.16
CA ALA A 110 8.67 -1.12 -12.15
C ALA A 110 8.49 -0.31 -10.87
N GLU A 111 7.23 -0.12 -10.47
CA GLU A 111 6.83 0.73 -9.35
C GLU A 111 6.02 -0.04 -8.32
N LEU A 112 5.98 0.49 -7.10
CA LEU A 112 5.23 -0.04 -5.98
C LEU A 112 4.44 1.11 -5.32
N ARG A 113 3.21 0.82 -4.91
CA ARG A 113 2.39 1.66 -4.03
C ARG A 113 2.05 0.88 -2.78
N LEU A 114 2.42 1.43 -1.62
CA LEU A 114 1.92 0.97 -0.32
C LEU A 114 0.86 1.96 0.16
N ILE A 115 -0.33 1.49 0.47
CA ILE A 115 -1.50 2.34 0.72
C ILE A 115 -2.13 1.96 2.06
N THR A 116 -2.45 2.96 2.87
CA THR A 116 -3.19 2.79 4.12
C THR A 116 -4.10 3.98 4.40
N CYS A 117 -5.03 3.81 5.33
CA CYS A 117 -5.82 4.92 5.86
C CYS A 117 -4.95 5.88 6.70
N GLY A 118 -5.31 7.15 6.75
CA GLY A 118 -4.60 8.15 7.55
C GLY A 118 -5.42 9.42 7.79
N GLY A 119 -4.74 10.47 8.24
CA GLY A 119 -5.42 11.67 8.73
C GLY A 119 -6.10 11.42 10.07
N THR A 120 -7.22 12.08 10.32
CA THR A 120 -7.96 11.97 11.58
C THR A 120 -9.05 10.91 11.44
N PHE A 121 -9.28 10.14 12.50
CA PHE A 121 -10.46 9.27 12.57
C PHE A 121 -11.71 10.10 12.88
N ASP A 122 -12.63 10.17 11.93
CA ASP A 122 -13.94 10.78 12.13
C ASP A 122 -14.92 9.76 12.72
N ARG A 123 -15.31 10.01 13.97
CA ARG A 123 -16.24 9.13 14.71
C ARG A 123 -17.68 9.19 14.19
N ALA A 124 -18.07 10.27 13.51
CA ALA A 124 -19.43 10.38 12.98
C ALA A 124 -19.63 9.46 11.77
N THR A 125 -18.59 9.34 10.93
CA THR A 125 -18.61 8.49 9.73
C THR A 125 -17.96 7.12 9.96
N GLY A 126 -17.23 6.94 11.06
CA GLY A 126 -16.51 5.71 11.36
C GLY A 126 -15.31 5.47 10.44
N ALA A 127 -14.70 6.55 9.93
CA ALA A 127 -13.71 6.48 8.87
C ALA A 127 -12.55 7.47 9.05
N TYR A 128 -11.40 7.09 8.51
CA TYR A 128 -10.27 7.99 8.35
C TYR A 128 -10.51 9.02 7.25
N THR A 129 -10.06 10.25 7.47
CA THR A 129 -10.28 11.39 6.57
C THR A 129 -9.33 11.41 5.37
N ALA A 130 -8.29 10.57 5.34
CA ALA A 130 -7.30 10.56 4.28
C ALA A 130 -6.75 9.15 4.00
N ASN A 131 -6.03 9.02 2.89
CA ASN A 131 -5.18 7.89 2.58
C ASN A 131 -3.71 8.34 2.53
N VAL A 132 -2.82 7.51 3.03
CA VAL A 132 -1.37 7.66 2.89
C VAL A 132 -0.90 6.71 1.79
N VAL A 133 -0.12 7.25 0.86
CA VAL A 133 0.44 6.50 -0.27
C VAL A 133 1.94 6.68 -0.26
N VAL A 134 2.66 5.58 -0.10
CA VAL A 134 4.12 5.53 -0.28
C VAL A 134 4.38 5.01 -1.68
N SER A 135 5.08 5.81 -2.49
CA SER A 135 5.50 5.43 -3.82
C SER A 135 6.95 4.98 -3.79
N ALA A 136 7.26 3.86 -4.43
CA ALA A 136 8.61 3.33 -4.54
C ALA A 136 8.87 2.78 -5.94
N TYR A 137 10.15 2.59 -6.29
CA TYR A 137 10.56 2.03 -7.57
C TYR A 137 11.67 1.01 -7.42
N LEU A 138 11.70 0.06 -8.36
CA LEU A 138 12.65 -1.04 -8.34
C LEU A 138 14.08 -0.51 -8.48
N THR A 139 14.96 -0.97 -7.60
CA THR A 139 16.39 -0.60 -7.56
C THR A 139 17.32 -1.81 -7.43
N GLY A 140 16.79 -3.02 -7.23
CA GLY A 140 17.54 -4.27 -7.09
C GLY A 140 16.69 -5.50 -7.32
#